data_AF-A0A060XM99-F1
#
_entry.id   AF-A0A060XM99-F1
#
_cell.length_a   1.000
_cell.length_b   1.000
_cell.length_c   1.000
_cell.angle_alpha   90.00
_cell.angle_beta   90.00
_cell.angle_gamma   90.00
#
_symmetry.space_group_name_H-M   'P 1'
#
loop_
_entity.id
_entity.type
_entity.pdbx_description
1 polymer ?
#
loop_
_entity_poly.entity_id
_entity_poly.type
_entity_poly.pdbx_seq_one_letter_code
_entity_poly.pdbx_strand_id
1 'polypeptide(L)'
;MREPAVTWWPEHIPAGTVSQQLGTVVDLFSTSLSVAGFSVPDDSLIDGLDLSPVLHNNTLINRPIFYYRGNEMMAVRVGPYKAHYWTWRNSWEEFNQGINFCPGQEVAGVTTHTQQEHTMQPLIFHLGRGPWEKYPISAVTKEYQDALSRITAVVEKHKKGLVPGVPQLNMCDMAVMN
;
A
#
# COMPACT_ATOMS: atom_id res chain seq x y z
N MET A 1 -4.75 2.55 2.25
CA MET A 1 -4.46 2.27 3.67
C MET A 1 -3.36 3.20 4.11
N ARG A 2 -3.53 3.88 5.24
CA ARG A 2 -2.56 4.82 5.81
C ARG A 2 -2.90 4.92 7.28
N GLU A 3 -1.94 4.60 8.13
CA GLU A 3 -2.14 4.53 9.57
C GLU A 3 -1.32 5.62 10.28
N PRO A 4 -1.70 6.02 11.51
CA PRO A 4 -0.78 6.73 12.38
C PRO A 4 0.41 5.82 12.74
N ALA A 5 1.61 6.39 12.77
CA ALA A 5 2.80 5.69 13.20
C ALA A 5 3.68 6.65 14.03
N VAL A 6 4.03 6.23 15.24
CA VAL A 6 4.90 6.97 16.15
C VAL A 6 5.91 5.99 16.71
N THR A 7 7.19 6.37 16.67
CA THR A 7 8.30 5.61 17.26
C THR A 7 8.93 6.42 18.37
N TRP A 8 9.23 5.78 19.49
CA TRP A 8 9.80 6.43 20.66
C TRP A 8 10.95 5.59 21.22
N TRP A 9 12.13 6.18 21.26
CA TRP A 9 13.34 5.57 21.82
C TRP A 9 14.32 6.66 22.26
N PRO A 10 14.32 7.06 23.54
CA PRO A 10 15.22 8.08 24.06
C PRO A 10 16.68 7.75 23.77
N GLU A 11 17.49 8.79 23.59
CA GLU A 11 18.93 8.70 23.28
C GLU A 11 19.26 8.11 21.90
N HIS A 12 18.29 7.49 21.22
CA HIS A 12 18.48 6.80 19.94
C HIS A 12 17.72 7.47 18.79
N ILE A 13 16.51 7.98 19.05
CA ILE A 13 15.68 8.67 18.06
C ILE A 13 15.60 10.15 18.45
N PRO A 14 15.98 11.09 17.55
CA PRO A 14 15.85 12.52 17.82
C PRO A 14 14.39 12.92 18.08
N ALA A 15 14.14 13.53 19.24
CA ALA A 15 12.80 13.90 19.68
C ALA A 15 12.16 14.95 18.74
N GLY A 16 10.83 14.85 18.56
CA GLY A 16 10.06 15.82 17.78
C GLY A 16 10.29 15.76 16.26
N THR A 17 10.94 14.72 15.75
CA THR A 17 11.25 14.58 14.32
C THR A 17 10.05 14.04 13.53
N VAL A 18 9.88 14.52 12.30
CA VAL A 18 8.92 13.99 11.33
C VAL A 18 9.68 13.43 10.12
N SER A 19 9.42 12.17 9.80
CA SER A 19 9.93 11.54 8.58
C SER A 19 8.83 11.42 7.52
N GLN A 20 9.20 11.63 6.25
CA GLN A 20 8.34 11.37 5.09
C GLN A 20 8.62 10.00 4.46
N GLN A 21 9.35 9.13 5.16
CA GLN A 21 9.59 7.76 4.72
C GLN A 21 8.28 7.04 4.42
N LEU A 22 8.26 6.30 3.31
CA LEU A 22 7.20 5.34 3.04
C LEU A 22 7.45 4.10 3.90
N GLY A 23 6.75 4.02 5.03
CA GLY A 23 6.75 2.87 5.93
C GLY A 23 5.54 1.97 5.75
N THR A 24 5.70 0.71 6.10
CA THR A 24 4.67 -0.33 6.17
C THR A 24 4.74 -1.03 7.52
N VAL A 25 3.65 -1.65 7.95
CA VAL A 25 3.65 -2.43 9.20
C VAL A 25 4.63 -3.60 9.15
N VAL A 26 4.89 -4.17 7.97
CA VAL A 26 5.83 -5.28 7.80
C VAL A 26 7.29 -4.86 8.02
N ASP A 27 7.60 -3.57 7.95
CA ASP A 27 8.95 -3.06 8.26
C ASP A 27 9.32 -3.23 9.74
N LEU A 28 8.33 -3.33 10.62
CA LEU A 28 8.56 -3.57 12.05
C LEU A 28 9.32 -4.88 12.28
N PHE A 29 9.10 -5.90 11.44
CA PHE A 29 9.81 -7.17 11.53
C PHE A 29 11.32 -6.99 11.33
N SER A 30 11.73 -6.50 10.16
CA SER A 30 13.15 -6.33 9.80
C SER A 30 13.84 -5.30 10.69
N THR A 31 13.13 -4.22 11.07
CA THR A 31 13.66 -3.21 11.99
C THR A 31 13.88 -3.78 13.39
N SER A 32 12.96 -4.60 13.90
CA SER A 32 13.12 -5.22 15.24
C SER A 32 14.27 -6.21 15.28
N LEU A 33 14.48 -6.98 14.20
CA LEU A 33 15.65 -7.87 14.09
C LEU A 33 16.95 -7.06 14.09
N SER A 34 17.03 -6.01 13.28
CA SER A 34 18.20 -5.13 13.21
C SER A 34 18.53 -4.50 14.57
N VAL A 35 17.52 -3.98 15.28
CA VAL A 35 17.68 -3.43 16.63
C VAL A 35 18.16 -4.48 17.63
N ALA A 36 17.72 -5.73 17.49
CA ALA A 36 18.15 -6.85 18.33
C ALA A 36 19.52 -7.44 17.91
N GLY A 37 20.16 -6.92 16.86
CA GLY A 37 21.45 -7.39 16.38
C GLY A 37 21.38 -8.66 15.51
N PHE A 38 20.20 -8.99 14.97
CA PHE A 38 19.98 -10.13 14.07
C PHE A 38 19.81 -9.67 12.62
N SER A 39 20.21 -10.54 11.68
CA SER A 39 19.91 -10.38 10.26
C SER A 39 18.55 -10.98 9.92
N VAL A 40 17.94 -10.49 8.83
CA VAL A 40 16.78 -11.16 8.23
C VAL A 40 17.18 -12.52 7.66
N PRO A 41 16.27 -13.51 7.58
CA PRO A 41 16.55 -14.78 6.93
C PRO A 41 16.85 -14.61 5.43
N ASP A 42 17.89 -15.29 4.95
CA ASP A 42 18.30 -15.25 3.52
C ASP A 42 17.52 -16.26 2.65
N ASP A 43 16.79 -17.18 3.27
CA ASP A 43 16.05 -18.25 2.61
C ASP A 43 14.68 -17.80 2.06
N SER A 44 14.27 -16.57 2.38
CA SER A 44 12.93 -16.07 2.12
C SER A 44 12.96 -14.64 1.58
N LEU A 45 12.04 -14.31 0.68
CA LEU A 45 11.83 -12.93 0.26
C LEU A 45 11.08 -12.18 1.38
N ILE A 46 11.74 -11.20 1.99
CA ILE A 46 11.16 -10.36 3.05
C ILE A 46 10.80 -8.98 2.48
N ASP A 47 9.52 -8.61 2.59
CA ASP A 47 9.03 -7.29 2.13
C ASP A 47 9.42 -6.15 3.07
N GLY A 48 9.61 -6.45 4.37
CA GLY A 48 9.96 -5.47 5.39
C GLY A 48 11.38 -4.92 5.22
N LEU A 49 11.53 -3.60 5.28
CA LEU A 49 12.82 -2.93 5.29
C LEU A 49 13.25 -2.61 6.72
N ASP A 50 14.55 -2.61 6.95
CA ASP A 50 15.10 -2.04 8.18
C ASP A 50 14.98 -0.51 8.14
N LEU A 51 14.17 0.03 9.04
CA LEU A 51 13.98 1.47 9.21
C LEU A 51 14.94 2.08 10.22
N SER A 52 15.86 1.33 10.83
CA SER A 52 16.86 1.90 11.75
C SER A 52 17.59 3.14 11.17
N PRO A 53 18.00 3.21 9.89
CA PRO A 53 18.63 4.42 9.35
C PRO A 53 17.67 5.61 9.24
N VAL A 54 16.37 5.33 9.03
CA VAL A 54 15.30 6.34 9.02
C VAL A 54 15.07 6.86 10.44
N LEU A 55 15.05 5.96 11.43
CA LEU A 55 14.78 6.30 12.83
C LEU A 55 15.91 7.12 13.46
N HIS A 56 17.17 6.76 13.18
CA HIS A 56 18.33 7.44 13.75
C HIS A 56 18.68 8.74 13.00
N ASN A 57 18.68 8.69 11.66
CA ASN A 57 19.28 9.74 10.83
C ASN A 57 18.30 10.35 9.81
N ASN A 58 17.02 9.96 9.84
CA ASN A 58 16.01 10.40 8.87
C ASN A 58 16.40 10.14 7.40
N THR A 59 17.18 9.09 7.15
CA THR A 59 17.63 8.73 5.80
C THR A 59 16.50 8.09 5.02
N LEU A 60 16.02 8.75 3.96
CA LEU A 60 14.91 8.24 3.16
C LEU A 60 15.35 7.10 2.23
N ILE A 61 14.59 6.01 2.26
CA ILE A 61 14.78 4.83 1.42
C ILE A 61 13.66 4.80 0.38
N ASN A 62 14.04 4.85 -0.90
CA ASN A 62 13.08 4.74 -1.99
C ASN A 62 12.52 3.30 -2.05
N ARG A 63 11.21 3.16 -1.84
CA ARG A 63 10.55 1.86 -1.86
C ARG A 63 9.10 1.96 -2.34
N PRO A 64 8.56 0.92 -2.99
CA PRO A 64 7.14 0.85 -3.32
C PRO A 64 6.29 0.42 -2.12
N ILE A 65 5.01 0.78 -2.15
CA ILE A 65 3.99 0.26 -1.25
C ILE A 65 2.91 -0.40 -2.10
N PHE A 66 2.64 -1.68 -1.87
CA PHE A 66 1.60 -2.44 -2.55
C PHE A 66 0.36 -2.50 -1.66
N TYR A 67 -0.82 -2.32 -2.26
CA TYR A 67 -2.10 -2.38 -1.57
C TYR A 67 -2.89 -3.57 -2.11
N TYR A 68 -3.01 -4.62 -1.31
CA TYR A 68 -3.77 -5.82 -1.63
C TYR A 68 -5.16 -5.79 -0.99
N ARG A 69 -6.14 -6.38 -1.66
CA ARG A 69 -7.44 -6.75 -1.09
C ARG A 69 -7.74 -8.18 -1.54
N GLY A 70 -7.69 -9.12 -0.59
CA GLY A 70 -7.71 -10.54 -0.93
C GLY A 70 -6.50 -10.91 -1.79
N ASN A 71 -6.75 -11.60 -2.90
CA ASN A 71 -5.75 -12.00 -3.89
C ASN A 71 -5.40 -10.91 -4.92
N GLU A 72 -6.09 -9.76 -4.89
CA GLU A 72 -5.91 -8.71 -5.90
C GLU A 72 -4.99 -7.58 -5.43
N MET A 73 -4.04 -7.21 -6.28
CA MET A 73 -3.19 -6.04 -6.10
C MET A 73 -3.93 -4.79 -6.58
N MET A 74 -4.69 -4.17 -5.68
CA MET A 74 -5.58 -3.04 -5.98
C MET A 74 -4.81 -1.80 -6.43
N ALA A 75 -3.72 -1.47 -5.74
CA ALA A 75 -2.97 -0.25 -6.02
C ALA A 75 -1.49 -0.38 -5.67
N VAL A 76 -0.67 0.51 -6.23
CA VAL A 76 0.76 0.63 -5.93
C VAL A 76 1.14 2.10 -5.76
N ARG A 77 1.93 2.41 -4.74
CA ARG A 77 2.51 3.74 -4.52
C ARG A 77 4.01 3.73 -4.71
N VAL A 78 4.53 4.68 -5.47
CA VAL A 78 5.96 4.98 -5.62
C VAL A 78 6.16 6.48 -5.44
N GLY A 79 6.87 6.85 -4.38
CA GLY A 79 7.04 8.25 -4.00
C GLY A 79 5.67 8.94 -3.76
N PRO A 80 5.39 10.09 -4.40
CA PRO A 80 4.12 10.80 -4.24
C PRO A 80 2.99 10.22 -5.11
N TYR A 81 3.29 9.30 -6.05
CA TYR A 81 2.31 8.78 -6.99
C TYR A 81 1.71 7.47 -6.50
N LYS A 82 0.39 7.34 -6.63
CA LYS A 82 -0.34 6.10 -6.37
C LYS A 82 -1.20 5.75 -7.57
N ALA A 83 -1.01 4.56 -8.13
CA ALA A 83 -1.78 4.02 -9.23
C ALA A 83 -2.76 2.96 -8.70
N HIS A 84 -4.03 3.08 -9.04
CA HIS A 84 -5.04 2.04 -8.80
C HIS A 84 -5.25 1.22 -10.08
N TYR A 85 -4.98 -0.07 -9.97
CA TYR A 85 -5.24 -1.07 -11.02
C TYR A 85 -6.64 -1.66 -10.89
N TRP A 86 -7.20 -1.62 -9.67
CA TRP A 86 -8.58 -1.98 -9.39
C TRP A 86 -9.18 -0.96 -8.43
N THR A 87 -10.45 -0.62 -8.62
CA THR A 87 -11.21 0.18 -7.66
C THR A 87 -12.46 -0.55 -7.20
N TRP A 88 -12.71 -0.53 -5.89
CA TRP A 88 -13.89 -1.14 -5.31
C TRP A 88 -14.11 -0.66 -3.87
N ARG A 89 -15.34 -0.26 -3.54
CA ARG A 89 -15.79 -0.06 -2.17
C ARG A 89 -16.42 -1.35 -1.63
N ASN A 90 -17.72 -1.48 -1.78
CA ASN A 90 -18.55 -2.62 -1.41
C ASN A 90 -19.63 -2.80 -2.46
N SER A 91 -20.24 -3.98 -2.50
CA SER A 91 -21.30 -4.30 -3.47
C SER A 91 -22.52 -3.38 -3.33
N TRP A 92 -23.33 -3.31 -4.39
CA TRP A 92 -24.64 -2.63 -4.31
C TRP A 92 -25.57 -3.29 -3.28
N GLU A 93 -25.48 -4.60 -3.10
CA GLU A 93 -26.26 -5.33 -2.10
C GLU A 93 -25.94 -4.85 -0.69
N GLU A 94 -24.66 -4.87 -0.30
CA GLU A 94 -24.21 -4.38 1.01
C GLU A 94 -24.57 -2.91 1.21
N PHE A 95 -24.40 -2.08 0.17
CA PHE A 95 -24.73 -0.67 0.23
C PHE A 95 -26.22 -0.43 0.48
N ASN A 96 -27.09 -1.17 -0.20
CA ASN A 96 -28.53 -1.08 -0.03
C ASN A 96 -28.99 -1.60 1.35
N GLN A 97 -28.20 -2.45 2.00
CA GLN A 97 -28.39 -2.89 3.39
C GLN A 97 -27.88 -1.86 4.43
N GLY A 98 -27.36 -0.71 3.98
CA GLY A 98 -26.88 0.37 4.83
C GLY A 98 -25.38 0.34 5.14
N ILE A 99 -24.62 -0.61 4.57
CA ILE A 99 -23.17 -0.67 4.75
C ILE A 99 -22.52 0.35 3.82
N ASN A 100 -21.90 1.39 4.39
CA ASN A 100 -21.21 2.41 3.60
C ASN A 100 -19.78 2.63 4.10
N PHE A 101 -18.80 2.15 3.34
CA PHE A 101 -17.38 2.33 3.68
C PHE A 101 -16.87 3.76 3.46
N CYS A 102 -17.63 4.62 2.77
CA CYS A 102 -17.23 5.98 2.42
C CYS A 102 -18.38 6.98 2.65
N PRO A 103 -18.86 7.15 3.89
CA PRO A 103 -19.99 8.03 4.19
C PRO A 103 -19.68 9.48 3.81
N GLY A 104 -20.57 10.11 3.04
CA GLY A 104 -20.40 11.48 2.55
C GLY A 104 -19.28 11.67 1.53
N GLN A 105 -18.70 10.59 1.01
CA GLN A 105 -17.58 10.63 0.07
C GLN A 105 -17.91 9.87 -1.21
N GLU A 106 -18.06 10.61 -2.31
CA GLU A 106 -18.28 10.06 -3.64
C GLU A 106 -17.36 10.76 -4.64
N VAL A 107 -16.58 9.95 -5.37
CA VAL A 107 -15.68 10.39 -6.42
C VAL A 107 -16.01 9.56 -7.66
N ALA A 108 -16.56 10.23 -8.68
CA ALA A 108 -17.01 9.59 -9.92
C ALA A 108 -15.88 8.76 -10.56
N GLY A 109 -16.19 7.51 -10.90
CA GLY A 109 -15.23 6.56 -11.50
C GLY A 109 -14.18 5.99 -10.54
N VAL A 110 -14.07 6.48 -9.30
CA VAL A 110 -13.09 6.02 -8.31
C VAL A 110 -13.77 5.21 -7.21
N THR A 111 -14.81 5.76 -6.58
CA THR A 111 -15.53 5.11 -5.47
C THR A 111 -16.69 4.27 -6.00
N THR A 112 -16.41 3.10 -6.57
CA THR A 112 -17.38 2.27 -7.28
C THR A 112 -17.97 1.14 -6.42
N HIS A 113 -19.24 0.80 -6.65
CA HIS A 113 -19.91 -0.34 -6.00
C HIS A 113 -19.70 -1.68 -6.72
N THR A 114 -19.21 -1.63 -7.95
CA THR A 114 -18.72 -2.78 -8.71
C THR A 114 -17.20 -2.73 -8.73
N GLN A 115 -16.54 -3.87 -8.60
CA GLN A 115 -15.10 -3.96 -8.78
C GLN A 115 -14.76 -3.62 -10.24
N GLN A 116 -14.05 -2.51 -10.44
CA GLN A 116 -13.68 -2.01 -11.78
C GLN A 116 -12.20 -2.29 -12.04
N GLU A 117 -11.91 -2.79 -13.23
CA GLU A 117 -10.55 -3.05 -13.71
C GLU A 117 -9.99 -1.82 -14.43
N HIS A 118 -8.76 -1.45 -14.09
CA HIS A 118 -8.01 -0.35 -14.69
C HIS A 118 -6.60 -0.79 -15.11
N THR A 119 -6.39 -2.07 -15.39
CA THR A 119 -5.06 -2.63 -15.65
C THR A 119 -4.36 -2.00 -16.86
N MET A 120 -5.11 -1.75 -17.93
CA MET A 120 -4.60 -1.10 -19.15
C MET A 120 -4.36 0.40 -18.99
N GLN A 121 -5.10 1.06 -18.11
CA GLN A 121 -5.01 2.50 -17.86
C GLN A 121 -5.29 2.81 -16.38
N PRO A 122 -4.30 2.61 -15.49
CA PRO A 122 -4.49 2.78 -14.05
C PRO A 122 -4.91 4.21 -13.68
N LEU A 123 -5.74 4.35 -12.65
CA LEU A 123 -6.07 5.67 -12.11
C LEU A 123 -4.91 6.16 -11.24
N ILE A 124 -4.18 7.17 -11.70
CA ILE A 124 -3.00 7.69 -11.00
C ILE A 124 -3.33 8.98 -10.26
N PHE A 125 -2.90 9.08 -9.00
CA PHE A 125 -3.07 10.24 -8.14
C PHE A 125 -1.71 10.73 -7.62
N HIS A 126 -1.58 12.05 -7.45
CA HIS A 126 -0.44 12.65 -6.77
C HIS A 126 -0.82 13.00 -5.32
N LEU A 127 -0.41 12.15 -4.38
CA LEU A 127 -0.81 12.24 -2.97
C LEU A 127 -0.29 13.48 -2.24
N GLY A 128 0.80 14.08 -2.70
CA GLY A 128 1.29 15.35 -2.15
C GLY A 128 0.43 16.57 -2.51
N ARG A 129 -0.36 16.50 -3.59
CA ARG A 129 -1.22 17.60 -4.06
C ARG A 129 -2.69 17.33 -3.73
N GLY A 130 -3.10 16.07 -3.81
CA GLY A 130 -4.44 15.61 -3.51
C GLY A 130 -4.41 14.36 -2.64
N PRO A 131 -4.23 14.48 -1.31
CA PRO A 131 -4.24 13.32 -0.41
C PRO A 131 -5.60 12.61 -0.37
N TRP A 132 -6.66 13.31 -0.81
CA TRP A 132 -8.05 12.84 -0.82
C TRP A 132 -8.42 12.00 -2.04
N GLU A 133 -7.50 11.78 -2.99
CA GLU A 133 -7.70 10.94 -4.18
C GLU A 133 -8.95 11.36 -5.01
N LYS A 134 -9.26 12.66 -5.05
CA LYS A 134 -10.44 13.21 -5.76
C LYS A 134 -10.23 13.42 -7.25
N TYR A 135 -9.00 13.70 -7.66
CA TYR A 135 -8.67 14.14 -9.02
C TYR A 135 -7.62 13.22 -9.62
N PRO A 136 -8.01 12.23 -10.45
CA PRO A 136 -7.04 11.41 -11.16
C PRO A 136 -6.28 12.27 -12.19
N ILE A 137 -5.00 11.98 -12.35
CA ILE A 137 -4.15 12.63 -13.35
C ILE A 137 -4.61 12.15 -14.73
N SER A 138 -4.80 13.09 -15.65
CA SER A 138 -5.23 12.77 -17.02
C SER A 138 -4.17 11.98 -17.77
N ALA A 139 -4.58 10.89 -18.42
CA ALA A 139 -3.67 9.94 -19.07
C ALA A 139 -2.91 10.51 -20.28
N VAL A 140 -3.38 11.62 -20.84
CA VAL A 140 -2.70 12.31 -21.95
C VAL A 140 -1.53 13.16 -21.48
N THR A 141 -1.39 13.39 -20.17
CA THR A 141 -0.34 14.25 -19.62
C THR A 141 0.99 13.53 -19.53
N LYS A 142 2.09 14.29 -19.68
CA LYS A 142 3.44 13.76 -19.51
C LYS A 142 3.68 13.22 -18.10
N GLU A 143 3.12 13.89 -17.09
CA GLU A 143 3.17 13.46 -15.69
C GLU A 143 2.61 12.04 -15.51
N TYR A 144 1.45 11.76 -16.13
CA TYR A 144 0.85 10.43 -16.07
C TYR A 144 1.77 9.37 -16.67
N GLN A 145 2.31 9.64 -17.86
CA GLN A 145 3.18 8.69 -18.56
C GLN A 145 4.46 8.39 -17.76
N ASP A 146 5.05 9.42 -17.17
CA ASP A 146 6.28 9.29 -16.38
C ASP A 146 6.02 8.55 -15.06
N ALA A 147 4.90 8.83 -14.38
CA ALA A 147 4.48 8.11 -13.19
C ALA A 147 4.17 6.64 -13.51
N LEU A 148 3.42 6.38 -14.59
CA LEU A 148 3.07 5.04 -15.03
C LEU A 148 4.32 4.22 -15.34
N SER A 149 5.27 4.75 -16.12
CA SER A 149 6.50 4.04 -16.45
C SER A 149 7.29 3.60 -15.21
N ARG A 150 7.42 4.49 -14.21
CA ARG A 150 8.10 4.18 -12.94
C ARG A 150 7.36 3.11 -12.14
N ILE A 151 6.03 3.20 -12.06
CA ILE A 151 5.22 2.28 -11.27
C ILE A 151 5.18 0.90 -11.95
N THR A 152 4.99 0.85 -13.26
CA THR A 152 4.93 -0.40 -14.04
C THR A 152 6.21 -1.22 -13.88
N ALA A 153 7.39 -0.59 -13.96
CA ALA A 153 8.66 -1.30 -13.77
C ALA A 153 8.73 -2.01 -12.40
N VAL A 154 8.19 -1.38 -11.35
CA VAL A 154 8.17 -1.95 -10.00
C VAL A 154 7.11 -3.04 -9.86
N VAL A 155 5.94 -2.86 -10.47
CA VAL A 155 4.86 -3.86 -10.49
C VAL A 155 5.30 -5.12 -11.23
N GLU A 156 5.94 -5.00 -12.38
CA GLU A 156 6.45 -6.13 -13.15
C GLU A 156 7.49 -6.93 -12.37
N LYS A 157 8.44 -6.22 -11.73
CA LYS A 157 9.44 -6.85 -10.86
C LYS A 157 8.78 -7.63 -9.71
N HIS A 158 7.80 -7.02 -9.05
CA HIS A 158 7.05 -7.64 -7.95
C HIS A 158 6.31 -8.90 -8.41
N LYS A 159 5.50 -8.78 -9.47
CA LYS A 159 4.72 -9.90 -10.01
C LYS A 159 5.59 -11.06 -10.47
N LYS A 160 6.78 -10.79 -11.03
CA LYS A 160 7.73 -11.83 -11.45
C LYS A 160 8.34 -12.59 -10.27
N GLY A 161 8.55 -11.92 -9.14
CA GLY A 161 9.10 -12.53 -7.92
C GLY A 161 8.05 -13.19 -7.03
N LEU A 162 6.76 -12.92 -7.26
CA LEU A 162 5.67 -13.40 -6.41
C LEU A 162 5.27 -14.83 -6.77
N VAL A 163 5.43 -15.74 -5.81
CA VAL A 163 4.78 -17.06 -5.81
C VAL A 163 3.67 -17.03 -4.76
N PRO A 164 2.38 -16.94 -5.14
CA PRO A 164 1.29 -16.89 -4.17
C PRO A 164 1.23 -18.15 -3.31
N GLY A 165 1.11 -17.97 -1.99
CA GLY A 165 0.88 -19.08 -1.07
C GLY A 165 -0.50 -19.70 -1.25
N VAL A 166 -0.69 -20.91 -0.71
CA VAL A 166 -2.00 -21.58 -0.69
C VAL A 166 -2.96 -20.77 0.20
N PRO A 167 -4.14 -20.35 -0.31
CA PRO A 167 -5.06 -19.51 0.44
C PRO A 167 -5.64 -20.24 1.65
N GLN A 168 -5.32 -19.75 2.85
CA GLN A 168 -5.77 -20.35 4.11
C GLN A 168 -7.20 -19.95 4.50
N LEU A 169 -7.72 -18.86 3.93
CA LEU A 169 -9.04 -18.31 4.28
C LEU A 169 -10.18 -18.88 3.41
N ASN A 170 -9.92 -19.91 2.61
CA ASN A 170 -10.94 -20.58 1.80
C ASN A 170 -11.71 -21.64 2.59
N MET A 171 -11.23 -22.05 3.77
CA MET A 171 -11.81 -23.11 4.58
C MET A 171 -12.48 -22.50 5.82
N CYS A 172 -13.76 -22.81 6.01
CA CYS A 172 -14.47 -22.54 7.26
C CYS A 172 -14.45 -23.82 8.11
N ASP A 173 -13.91 -23.72 9.32
CA ASP A 173 -13.95 -24.82 10.28
C ASP A 173 -15.38 -24.95 10.83
N MET A 174 -16.08 -26.01 10.41
CA MET A 174 -17.45 -26.29 10.84
C MET A 174 -17.57 -26.46 12.36
N ALA A 175 -16.49 -26.77 13.08
CA ALA A 175 -16.50 -26.86 14.55
C ALA A 175 -16.61 -25.49 15.24
N VAL A 176 -16.24 -24.40 14.55
CA VAL A 176 -16.26 -23.02 15.07
C VAL A 176 -17.52 -22.26 14.63
N MET A 177 -18.25 -22.75 13.64
CA MET A 177 -19.40 -22.08 13.02
C MET A 177 -20.76 -22.34 13.72
N ASN A 178 -20.74 -22.81 14.97
CA ASN A 178 -21.96 -23.03 15.78
C ASN A 178 -22.50 -21.75 16.42
#